data_AF-A0A1V5IBJ0-F1
#
_entry.id   AF-A0A1V5IBJ0-F1
#
_cell.length_a   1.000
_cell.length_b   1.000
_cell.length_c   1.000
_cell.angle_alpha   90.00
_cell.angle_beta   90.00
_cell.angle_gamma   90.00
#
_symmetry.space_group_name_H-M   'P 1'
#
loop_
_entity.id
_entity.type
_entity.pdbx_description
1 polymer ?
#
loop_
_entity_poly.entity_id
_entity_poly.type
_entity_poly.pdbx_seq_one_letter_code
_entity_poly.pdbx_strand_id
1 'polypeptide(L)' 'MCPRDNLTCTHEIVDKLAYCPECGEAMCPICGCHDVSQISRITGYMADVAGFNAGKAQELKGRHRVNISDEGME' A
#
# COMPACT_ATOMS: atom_id res chain seq x y z
N MET A 1 -12.32 10.53 10.30
CA MET A 1 -13.20 9.35 10.12
C MET A 1 -14.16 9.67 8.99
N CYS A 2 -14.16 8.86 7.93
CA CYS A 2 -15.09 9.05 6.82
C CYS A 2 -16.52 8.69 7.30
N PRO A 3 -17.56 9.48 6.97
CA PRO A 3 -18.94 9.16 7.36
C PRO A 3 -19.42 7.79 6.83
N ARG A 4 -18.83 7.32 5.72
CA ARG A 4 -19.14 6.04 5.06
C ARG A 4 -18.36 4.86 5.63
N ASP A 5 -17.42 5.10 6.53
CA ASP A 5 -16.64 4.06 7.20
C ASP A 5 -17.38 3.55 8.45
N ASN A 6 -18.46 2.82 8.20
CA ASN A 6 -19.35 2.31 9.25
C ASN A 6 -19.87 0.89 8.98
N LEU A 7 -19.29 0.21 7.99
CA LEU A 7 -19.68 -1.13 7.57
C LEU A 7 -18.56 -2.13 7.88
N THR A 8 -18.94 -3.39 8.03
CA THR A 8 -18.00 -4.52 8.11
C THR A 8 -18.15 -5.40 6.86
N CYS A 9 -17.04 -5.82 6.29
CA CYS A 9 -17.02 -6.68 5.10
C CYS A 9 -16.99 -8.17 5.48
N THR A 10 -17.75 -9.00 4.78
CA THR A 10 -17.69 -10.48 4.89
C THR A 10 -17.17 -11.15 3.60
N HIS A 11 -16.83 -10.36 2.59
CA HIS A 11 -16.23 -10.85 1.36
C HIS A 11 -14.75 -11.13 1.59
N GLU A 12 -14.24 -12.22 1.00
CA GLU A 12 -12.82 -12.55 1.01
C GLU A 12 -12.06 -11.74 -0.06
N ILE A 13 -11.52 -12.41 -1.09
CA ILE A 13 -10.78 -11.77 -2.18
C ILE A 13 -11.74 -11.37 -3.29
N VAL A 14 -11.62 -10.12 -3.75
CA VAL A 14 -12.41 -9.56 -4.85
C VAL A 14 -11.47 -8.97 -5.90
N ASP A 15 -11.75 -9.25 -7.18
CA ASP A 15 -10.85 -8.90 -8.29
C ASP A 15 -10.84 -7.40 -8.69
N LYS A 16 -11.71 -6.58 -8.08
CA LYS A 16 -11.86 -5.16 -8.43
C LYS A 16 -11.36 -4.26 -7.30
N LEU A 17 -10.81 -3.11 -7.70
CA LEU A 17 -10.39 -2.05 -6.79
C LEU A 17 -11.38 -0.88 -6.87
N ALA A 18 -11.87 -0.43 -5.73
CA ALA A 18 -12.71 0.77 -5.64
C ALA A 18 -12.14 1.72 -4.58
N TYR A 19 -12.39 3.01 -4.78
CA TYR A 19 -11.98 4.06 -3.89
C TYR A 19 -13.18 4.88 -3.45
N CYS A 20 -13.20 5.29 -2.19
CA CYS A 20 -14.25 6.12 -1.66
C CYS A 20 -14.17 7.52 -2.29
N PRO A 21 -15.27 8.06 -2.84
CA PRO A 21 -15.25 9.39 -3.48
C PRO A 21 -15.14 10.54 -2.46
N GLU A 22 -15.32 10.29 -1.16
CA GLU A 22 -15.25 11.32 -0.12
C GLU A 22 -13.87 11.43 0.52
N CYS A 23 -13.23 10.30 0.86
CA CYS A 23 -11.92 10.31 1.52
C CYS A 23 -10.78 9.80 0.63
N GLY A 24 -11.07 9.17 -0.51
CA GLY A 24 -10.06 8.59 -1.41
C GLY A 24 -9.47 7.26 -0.93
N GLU A 25 -9.85 6.76 0.24
CA GLU A 25 -9.39 5.48 0.77
C GLU A 25 -9.93 4.30 -0.04
N ALA A 26 -9.20 3.17 -0.03
CA ALA A 26 -9.67 1.95 -0.66
C ALA A 26 -10.92 1.41 0.03
N MET A 27 -11.83 0.86 -0.77
CA MET A 27 -13.06 0.26 -0.28
C MET A 27 -13.41 -1.00 -1.05
N CYS A 28 -14.19 -1.87 -0.43
CA CYS A 28 -14.74 -3.04 -1.09
C CYS A 28 -15.65 -2.59 -2.25
N PRO A 29 -15.42 -3.04 -3.50
CA PRO A 29 -16.23 -2.66 -4.66
C PRO A 29 -17.68 -3.20 -4.61
N ILE A 30 -17.97 -4.13 -3.69
CA ILE A 30 -19.29 -4.76 -3.56
C ILE A 30 -20.13 -4.04 -2.50
N CYS A 31 -19.58 -3.81 -1.30
CA CYS A 31 -20.33 -3.25 -0.17
C CYS A 31 -19.87 -1.85 0.29
N GLY A 32 -18.74 -1.33 -0.21
CA GLY A 32 -18.23 -0.01 0.16
C GLY A 32 -17.56 0.08 1.54
N CYS A 33 -17.33 -1.04 2.21
CA CYS A 33 -16.57 -1.09 3.47
C CYS A 33 -15.11 -0.65 3.25
N HIS A 34 -14.55 0.14 4.17
CA HIS A 34 -13.17 0.65 4.10
C HIS A 34 -12.16 -0.25 4.80
N ASP A 35 -12.62 -1.21 5.60
CA ASP A 35 -11.79 -2.23 6.24
C ASP A 35 -11.40 -3.30 5.21
N VAL A 36 -10.47 -2.92 4.32
CA VAL A 36 -9.97 -3.73 3.22
C VAL A 36 -8.45 -3.60 3.10
N SER A 37 -7.80 -4.68 2.67
CA SER A 37 -6.39 -4.67 2.27
C SER A 37 -6.27 -4.80 0.75
N GLN A 38 -5.38 -4.02 0.15
CA GLN A 38 -5.10 -4.10 -1.28
C GLN A 38 -4.03 -5.16 -1.52
N ILE A 39 -4.37 -6.22 -2.27
CA ILE A 39 -3.43 -7.28 -2.61
C ILE A 39 -3.09 -7.24 -4.10
N SER A 40 -1.83 -7.48 -4.45
CA SER A 40 -1.36 -7.54 -5.84
C SER A 40 -0.19 -8.50 -5.99
N ARG A 41 0.01 -9.00 -7.22
CA ARG A 41 1.15 -9.85 -7.57
C ARG A 41 2.33 -9.03 -8.04
N ILE A 42 3.07 -8.44 -7.10
CA ILE A 42 4.22 -7.58 -7.43
C ILE A 42 5.47 -8.40 -7.79
N THR A 43 5.72 -9.51 -7.07
CA THR A 43 6.88 -10.40 -7.26
C THR A 43 6.52 -11.77 -7.83
N GLY A 44 5.26 -11.97 -8.24
CA GLY A 44 4.73 -13.23 -8.78
C GLY A 44 3.71 -13.93 -7.86
N TYR A 45 3.75 -13.68 -6.55
CA TYR A 45 2.78 -14.18 -5.56
C TYR A 45 1.84 -13.08 -5.10
N MET A 46 0.61 -13.43 -4.70
CA MET A 46 -0.30 -12.45 -4.10
C MET A 46 0.26 -12.02 -2.75
N ALA A 47 0.43 -10.71 -2.57
CA ALA A 47 0.88 -10.11 -1.33
C ALA A 47 0.16 -8.78 -1.10
N ASP A 48 0.14 -8.34 0.16
CA ASP A 48 -0.36 -7.02 0.52
C ASP A 48 0.55 -5.91 -0.04
N VAL A 49 -0.09 -4.91 -0.65
CA VAL A 49 0.59 -3.78 -1.30
C VAL A 49 1.22 -2.86 -0.25
N ALA A 50 0.57 -2.66 0.90
CA ALA A 50 1.10 -1.78 1.95
C ALA A 50 2.41 -2.35 2.52
N GLY A 51 2.45 -3.65 2.79
CA GLY A 51 3.66 -4.36 3.21
C GLY A 51 4.81 -4.23 2.20
N PHE A 52 4.55 -4.41 0.91
CA PHE A 52 5.57 -4.24 -0.13
C PHE A 52 6.13 -2.81 -0.15
N ASN A 53 5.25 -1.80 -0.10
CA ASN A 53 5.66 -0.40 -0.13
C ASN A 53 6.51 -0.02 1.09
N ALA A 54 6.13 -0.47 2.29
CA ALA A 54 6.88 -0.24 3.52
C ALA A 54 8.28 -0.87 3.44
N GLY A 55 8.37 -2.12 2.98
CA GLY A 55 9.64 -2.82 2.75
C GLY A 55 10.54 -2.07 1.77
N LYS A 56 9.98 -1.64 0.62
CA LYS A 56 10.73 -0.88 -0.40
C LYS A 56 11.25 0.46 0.11
N ALA A 57 10.44 1.15 0.91
CA ALA A 57 10.86 2.40 1.55
C ALA A 57 12.03 2.16 2.51
N GLN A 58 12.02 1.05 3.26
CA GLN A 58 13.12 0.70 4.15
C GLN A 58 14.39 0.30 3.38
N GLU A 59 14.25 -0.46 2.29
CA GLU A 59 15.37 -0.74 1.37
C GLU A 59 16.03 0.56 0.91
N LEU A 60 15.23 1.56 0.48
CA LEU A 60 15.74 2.84 0.01
C LEU A 60 16.53 3.59 1.08
N LYS A 61 16.08 3.56 2.34
CA LYS A 61 16.80 4.17 3.47
C LYS A 61 18.12 3.45 3.77
N GLY A 62 18.16 2.13 3.61
CA GLY A 62 19.36 1.32 3.83
C GLY A 62 20.41 1.39 2.72
N ARG A 63 20.13 2.07 1.60
CA ARG A 63 21.11 2.22 0.52
C ARG A 63 22.24 3.15 0.95
N HIS A 64 23.47 2.62 0.90
CA HIS A 64 24.68 3.42 1.02
C HIS A 64 24.71 4.49 -0.08
N ARG A 65 24.88 5.75 0.32
CA ARG A 65 25.07 6.87 -0.60
C ARG A 65 26.52 7.28 -0.51
N VAL A 66 27.26 7.17 -1.61
CA VAL A 66 28.60 7.75 -1.72
C VAL A 66 28.38 9.21 -2.11
N ASN A 67 28.79 10.16 -1.27
CA ASN A 67 28.87 11.54 -1.73
C ASN A 67 30.21 11.71 -2.44
N ILE A 68 30.19 12.31 -3.63
CA ILE A 68 31.40 12.55 -4.43
C ILE A 68 32.42 13.44 -3.67
N SER A 69 31.96 14.22 -2.69
CA SER A 69 32.80 15.01 -1.77
C SER A 69 33.64 14.17 -0.82
N ASP A 70 33.22 12.93 -0.54
CA ASP A 70 33.84 12.08 0.47
C ASP A 70 35.07 11.35 -0.10
N GLU A 71 35.26 11.39 -1.43
CA GLU A 71 36.40 10.78 -2.16
C GLU A 71 37.56 11.75 -2.42
N GLY A 72 37.51 12.98 -1.89
CA GLY A 72 38.49 14.05 -2.16
C GLY A 72 39.45 14.40 -1.00
N MET A 73 39.45 13.64 0.09
CA MET A 73 40.42 13.79 1.20
C MET A 73 41.37 12.59 1.22
N GLU A 74 42.22 12.47 0.20
CA GLU A 74 43.49 11.73 0.28
C GLU A 74 44.66 12.71 0.29
#